data_AF-A0AAW2TYQ5-F1
#
_entry.id   AF-A0AAW2TYQ5-F1
#
_cell.length_a   1.000
_cell.length_b   1.000
_cell.length_c   1.000
_cell.angle_alpha   90.00
_cell.angle_beta   90.00
_cell.angle_gamma   90.00
#
_symmetry.space_group_name_H-M   'P 1'
#
loop_
_entity.id
_entity.type
_entity.pdbx_description
1 polymer ?
#
loop_
_entity_poly.entity_id
_entity_poly.type
_entity_poly.pdbx_seq_one_letter_code
_entity_poly.pdbx_strand_id
1 'polypeptide(L)'
;MLTLVLLVSCTGHLLIAFGVPHSLYAASVIMGFCFGAQWPLIFAIISELFGLKYYSTLYTLGGGASPLGAYILNVRITGHLYDKEAMKQMAANGLIRKEGEDLSCVGVECYKLAFLIITATTLVGFFVSSILVIRTRKFYKGIYTRSSESKILQQVEKLE
;
A
#
# COMPACT_ATOMS: atom_id res chain seq x y z
N MET A 1 4.15 -5.80 11.25
CA MET A 1 5.04 -5.77 10.07
C MET A 1 4.35 -5.02 8.94
N LEU A 2 3.23 -5.50 8.41
CA LEU A 2 2.48 -4.82 7.33
C LEU A 2 2.12 -3.34 7.64
N THR A 3 1.67 -3.04 8.86
CA THR A 3 1.40 -1.66 9.30
C THR A 3 2.60 -0.72 9.18
N LEU A 4 3.80 -1.20 9.53
CA LEU A 4 5.03 -0.41 9.46
C LEU A 4 5.43 -0.16 8.00
N VAL A 5 5.31 -1.17 7.15
CA VAL A 5 5.60 -1.05 5.71
C VAL A 5 4.68 -0.02 5.05
N LEU A 6 3.38 -0.04 5.37
CA LEU A 6 2.41 0.94 4.85
C LEU A 6 2.71 2.37 5.34
N LEU A 7 3.12 2.53 6.60
CA LEU A 7 3.50 3.82 7.15
C LEU A 7 4.74 4.39 6.44
N VAL A 8 5.77 3.56 6.23
CA VAL A 8 6.98 3.97 5.50
C VAL A 8 6.65 4.29 4.04
N SER A 9 5.79 3.51 3.38
CA SER A 9 5.35 3.78 2.00
C SER A 9 4.65 5.14 1.85
N CYS A 10 3.90 5.60 2.86
CA CYS A 10 3.30 6.94 2.84
C CYS A 10 4.36 8.04 2.69
N THR A 11 5.52 7.89 3.33
CA THR A 11 6.61 8.88 3.20
C THR A 11 7.14 8.97 1.77
N GLY A 12 7.22 7.84 1.05
CA GLY A 12 7.59 7.80 -0.36
C GLY A 12 6.59 8.54 -1.24
N HIS A 13 5.29 8.34 -1.04
CA HIS A 13 4.25 9.05 -1.79
C HIS A 13 4.24 10.57 -1.50
N LEU A 14 4.40 10.95 -0.24
CA LEU A 14 4.47 12.37 0.17
C LEU A 14 5.70 13.07 -0.41
N LEU A 15 6.86 12.40 -0.45
CA LEU A 15 8.08 12.95 -1.05
C LEU A 15 7.88 13.34 -2.52
N ILE A 16 7.17 12.50 -3.29
CA ILE A 16 6.87 12.79 -4.69
C ILE A 16 5.87 13.96 -4.79
N ALA A 17 4.86 14.01 -3.92
CA ALA A 17 3.87 15.08 -3.91
C ALA A 17 4.47 16.47 -3.59
N PHE A 18 5.47 16.53 -2.68
CA PHE A 18 6.14 17.79 -2.33
C PHE A 18 7.23 18.21 -3.31
N GLY A 19 7.73 17.29 -4.14
CA GLY A 19 8.61 17.65 -5.24
C GLY A 19 9.94 18.29 -4.85
N VAL A 20 10.49 17.96 -3.67
CA VAL A 20 11.81 18.45 -3.25
C VAL A 20 12.93 17.95 -4.19
N PRO A 21 14.07 18.66 -4.30
CA PRO A 21 15.20 18.20 -5.13
C PRO A 21 15.62 16.77 -4.74
N HIS A 22 15.86 15.91 -5.74
CA HIS A 22 16.19 14.49 -5.58
C HIS A 22 15.11 13.61 -4.89
N SER A 23 13.88 14.12 -4.70
CA SER A 23 12.79 13.36 -4.08
C SER A 23 12.47 12.07 -4.84
N LEU A 24 12.52 12.09 -6.17
CA LEU A 24 12.22 10.92 -7.01
C LEU A 24 13.17 9.75 -6.75
N TYR A 25 14.46 10.03 -6.49
CA TYR A 25 15.44 9.01 -6.17
C TYR A 25 15.20 8.44 -4.77
N ALA A 26 14.99 9.30 -3.77
CA ALA A 26 14.68 8.84 -2.42
C ALA A 26 13.37 8.05 -2.37
N ALA A 27 12.34 8.53 -3.07
CA ALA A 27 11.04 7.88 -3.12
C ALA A 27 11.10 6.52 -3.83
N SER A 28 11.85 6.38 -4.93
CA SER A 28 11.97 5.08 -5.63
C SER A 28 12.65 4.03 -4.76
N VAL A 29 13.68 4.40 -4.00
CA VAL A 29 14.36 3.50 -3.05
C VAL A 29 13.41 3.06 -1.94
N ILE A 30 12.68 4.01 -1.33
CA ILE A 30 11.71 3.72 -0.26
C ILE A 30 10.60 2.80 -0.79
N MET A 31 10.02 3.13 -1.95
CA MET A 31 8.94 2.36 -2.55
C MET A 31 9.39 0.96 -2.96
N GLY A 32 10.59 0.82 -3.54
CA GLY A 32 11.18 -0.47 -3.88
C GLY A 32 11.38 -1.36 -2.64
N PHE A 33 11.90 -0.80 -1.56
CA PHE A 33 12.06 -1.52 -0.29
C PHE A 33 10.71 -1.97 0.29
N CYS A 34 9.73 -1.07 0.35
CA CYS A 34 8.39 -1.40 0.84
C CYS A 34 7.71 -2.49 0.00
N PHE A 35 7.82 -2.41 -1.32
CA PHE A 35 7.28 -3.42 -2.23
C PHE A 35 7.94 -4.78 -2.00
N GLY A 36 9.27 -4.81 -1.88
CA GLY A 36 10.03 -6.02 -1.56
C GLY A 36 9.65 -6.64 -0.22
N ALA A 37 9.32 -5.83 0.79
CA ALA A 37 8.85 -6.33 2.09
C ALA A 37 7.41 -6.87 2.04
N GLN A 38 6.56 -6.35 1.15
CA GLN A 38 5.15 -6.70 1.10
C GLN A 38 4.87 -8.07 0.47
N TRP A 39 5.58 -8.45 -0.61
CA TRP A 39 5.36 -9.72 -1.29
C TRP A 39 5.60 -10.95 -0.41
N PRO A 40 6.74 -11.08 0.31
CA PRO A 40 6.97 -12.21 1.20
C PRO A 40 5.90 -12.32 2.29
N LEU A 41 5.42 -11.19 2.80
CA LEU A 41 4.34 -11.18 3.79
C LEU A 41 3.04 -11.75 3.20
N ILE A 42 2.67 -11.38 1.97
CA ILE A 42 1.48 -11.91 1.30
C ILE A 42 1.61 -13.43 1.11
N PHE A 43 2.76 -13.90 0.64
CA PHE A 43 3.04 -15.33 0.47
C PHE A 43 2.92 -16.11 1.78
N ALA A 44 3.56 -15.60 2.85
CA ALA A 44 3.49 -16.22 4.17
C ALA A 44 2.04 -16.29 4.67
N ILE A 45 1.30 -15.18 4.62
CA ILE A 45 -0.09 -15.09 5.07
C ILE A 45 -0.99 -16.08 4.34
N ILE A 46 -0.88 -16.19 3.00
CA ILE A 46 -1.70 -17.14 2.23
C ILE A 46 -1.37 -18.58 2.63
N SER A 47 -0.08 -18.91 2.77
CA SER A 47 0.35 -20.26 3.13
C SER A 47 -0.05 -20.67 4.55
N GLU A 48 -0.03 -19.74 5.51
CA GLU A 48 -0.43 -20.01 6.90
C GLU A 48 -1.95 -20.11 7.06
N LEU A 49 -2.74 -19.26 6.38
CA LEU A 49 -4.20 -19.23 6.53
C LEU A 49 -4.91 -20.34 5.77
N PHE A 50 -4.48 -20.62 4.55
CA PHE A 50 -5.20 -21.52 3.63
C PHE A 50 -4.44 -22.81 3.33
N GLY A 51 -3.19 -22.92 3.79
CA GLY A 51 -2.32 -24.04 3.48
C GLY A 51 -1.84 -24.04 2.02
N LEU A 52 -1.12 -25.10 1.65
CA LEU A 52 -0.46 -25.19 0.34
C LEU A 52 -1.36 -25.78 -0.77
N LYS A 53 -2.49 -26.41 -0.42
CA LYS A 53 -3.34 -27.18 -1.36
C LYS A 53 -3.89 -26.35 -2.53
N TYR A 54 -4.30 -25.11 -2.27
CA TYR A 54 -4.85 -24.19 -3.29
C TYR A 54 -4.06 -22.88 -3.40
N TYR A 55 -2.79 -22.90 -2.96
CA TYR A 55 -1.95 -21.70 -2.86
C TYR A 55 -1.85 -20.92 -4.17
N SER A 56 -1.55 -21.60 -5.28
CA SER A 56 -1.38 -20.97 -6.59
C SER A 56 -2.66 -20.30 -7.10
N THR A 57 -3.83 -20.89 -6.81
CA THR A 57 -5.14 -20.33 -7.18
C THR A 57 -5.44 -19.08 -6.36
N LEU A 58 -5.26 -19.15 -5.04
CA LEU A 58 -5.48 -18.01 -4.13
C LEU A 58 -4.53 -16.85 -4.43
N TYR A 59 -3.26 -17.15 -4.71
CA TYR A 59 -2.27 -16.15 -5.10
C TYR A 59 -2.65 -15.47 -6.42
N THR A 60 -3.03 -16.25 -7.44
CA THR A 60 -3.44 -15.69 -8.75
C THR A 60 -4.70 -14.83 -8.64
N LEU A 61 -5.69 -15.28 -7.84
CA LEU A 61 -6.89 -14.49 -7.54
C LEU A 61 -6.54 -13.18 -6.84
N GLY A 62 -5.67 -13.22 -5.83
CA GLY A 62 -5.17 -12.03 -5.16
C GLY A 62 -4.37 -11.12 -6.09
N GLY A 63 -3.59 -11.71 -7.00
CA GLY A 63 -2.85 -11.00 -8.04
C GLY A 63 -3.74 -10.16 -8.96
N GLY A 64 -4.98 -10.60 -9.19
CA GLY A 64 -6.00 -9.85 -9.93
C GLY A 64 -6.38 -8.49 -9.33
N ALA A 65 -6.08 -8.25 -8.06
CA ALA A 65 -6.21 -6.93 -7.46
C ALA A 65 -5.24 -5.91 -8.08
N SER A 66 -4.09 -6.35 -8.61
CA SER A 66 -3.08 -5.48 -9.22
C SER A 66 -3.58 -4.78 -10.49
N PRO A 67 -4.09 -5.47 -11.52
CA PRO A 67 -4.64 -4.80 -12.70
C PRO A 67 -5.87 -3.95 -12.37
N LEU A 68 -6.71 -4.37 -11.43
CA LEU A 68 -7.85 -3.57 -10.98
C LEU A 68 -7.40 -2.26 -10.33
N GLY A 69 -6.43 -2.33 -9.41
CA GLY A 69 -5.85 -1.16 -8.76
C GLY A 69 -5.14 -0.24 -9.76
N ALA A 70 -4.38 -0.80 -10.69
CA ALA A 70 -3.72 -0.03 -11.75
C ALA A 70 -4.74 0.68 -12.64
N TYR A 71 -5.82 0.02 -13.05
CA TYR A 71 -6.86 0.66 -13.85
C TYR A 71 -7.52 1.85 -13.12
N ILE A 72 -7.87 1.67 -11.85
CA ILE A 72 -8.56 2.72 -11.08
C ILE A 72 -7.60 3.87 -10.73
N LEU A 73 -6.47 3.57 -10.08
CA LEU A 73 -5.58 4.59 -9.53
C LEU A 73 -4.68 5.21 -10.59
N ASN A 74 -4.15 4.42 -11.53
CA ASN A 74 -3.26 4.92 -12.57
C ASN A 74 -4.07 5.53 -13.73
N VAL A 75 -4.88 4.72 -14.42
CA VAL A 75 -5.55 5.20 -15.64
C VAL A 75 -6.66 6.20 -15.31
N ARG A 76 -7.60 5.84 -14.45
CA ARG A 76 -8.81 6.66 -14.23
C ARG A 76 -8.56 7.88 -13.36
N ILE A 77 -7.72 7.76 -12.34
CA ILE A 77 -7.43 8.88 -11.43
C ILE A 77 -6.21 9.66 -11.92
N THR A 78 -5.03 9.02 -11.98
CA THR A 78 -3.78 9.73 -12.28
C THR A 78 -3.79 10.28 -13.71
N GLY A 79 -4.18 9.48 -14.70
CA GLY A 79 -4.27 9.90 -16.10
C GLY A 79 -5.23 11.08 -16.31
N HIS A 80 -6.46 10.97 -15.82
CA HIS A 80 -7.45 12.06 -15.97
C HIS A 80 -7.02 13.36 -15.27
N LEU A 81 -6.39 13.26 -14.10
CA LEU A 81 -5.95 14.43 -13.35
C LEU A 81 -4.72 15.09 -13.99
N TYR A 82 -3.82 14.28 -14.54
CA TYR A 82 -2.71 14.74 -15.36
C TYR A 82 -3.21 15.47 -16.62
N ASP A 83 -4.14 14.86 -17.36
CA ASP A 83 -4.69 15.44 -18.58
C ASP A 83 -5.36 16.80 -18.30
N LYS A 84 -6.09 16.90 -17.19
CA LYS A 84 -6.73 18.16 -16.76
C LYS A 84 -5.70 19.27 -16.50
N GLU A 85 -4.59 18.94 -15.85
CA GLU A 85 -3.54 19.93 -15.55
C GLU A 85 -2.71 20.26 -16.80
N ALA A 86 -2.44 19.28 -17.66
CA ALA A 86 -1.81 19.48 -18.95
C ALA A 86 -2.62 20.46 -19.83
N MET A 87 -3.95 20.27 -19.92
CA MET A 87 -4.83 21.19 -20.66
C MET A 87 -4.77 22.64 -20.11
N LYS A 88 -4.69 22.81 -18.79
CA LYS A 88 -4.55 24.14 -18.18
C LYS A 88 -3.20 24.78 -18.53
N GLN A 89 -2.10 24.02 -18.45
CA GLN A 89 -0.77 24.53 -18.81
C GLN A 89 -0.71 24.91 -20.30
N MET A 90 -1.29 24.09 -21.18
CA MET A 90 -1.36 24.39 -22.61
C MET A 90 -2.17 25.67 -22.89
N ALA A 91 -3.35 25.81 -22.25
CA ALA A 91 -4.17 27.01 -22.38
C ALA A 91 -3.47 28.27 -21.86
N ALA A 92 -2.74 28.16 -20.74
CA ALA A 92 -1.95 29.27 -20.20
C ALA A 92 -0.80 29.69 -21.13
N ASN A 93 -0.24 28.76 -21.89
CA ASN A 93 0.79 29.01 -22.90
C ASN A 93 0.21 29.42 -24.27
N GLY A 94 -1.11 29.60 -24.38
CA GLY A 94 -1.78 29.98 -25.63
C GLY A 94 -1.77 28.89 -26.70
N LEU A 95 -1.47 27.64 -26.34
CA LEU A 95 -1.41 26.50 -27.26
C LEU A 95 -2.77 25.82 -27.33
N ILE A 96 -3.27 25.59 -28.55
CA ILE A 96 -4.48 24.82 -28.80
C ILE A 96 -4.08 23.39 -29.10
N ARG A 97 -4.67 22.43 -28.37
CA ARG A 97 -4.43 21.00 -28.60
C ARG A 97 -4.77 20.65 -30.05
N LYS A 98 -3.80 20.15 -30.82
CA LYS A 98 -4.08 19.50 -32.10
C LYS A 98 -4.47 18.04 -31.87
N GLU A 99 -5.42 17.56 -32.64
CA GLU A 99 -5.79 16.14 -32.62
C GLU A 99 -4.58 15.29 -33.02
N GLY A 100 -4.21 14.31 -32.18
CA GLY A 100 -3.05 13.45 -32.37
C GLY A 100 -1.77 13.88 -31.65
N GLU A 101 -1.73 15.06 -31.01
CA GLU A 101 -0.59 15.44 -30.16
C GLU A 101 -0.73 14.90 -28.73
N ASP A 102 0.41 14.44 -28.18
CA ASP A 102 0.52 13.99 -26.80
C ASP A 102 0.38 15.17 -25.84
N LEU A 103 -0.43 14.99 -24.80
CA LEU A 103 -0.54 15.94 -23.72
C LEU A 103 0.67 15.79 -22.79
N SER A 104 1.47 16.86 -22.68
CA SER A 104 2.61 16.90 -21.77
C SER A 104 2.40 18.00 -20.73
N CYS A 105 2.54 17.63 -19.47
CA CYS A 105 2.54 18.51 -18.31
C CYS A 105 3.91 18.44 -17.63
N VAL A 106 4.48 19.60 -17.35
CA VAL A 106 5.80 19.71 -16.72
C VAL A 106 5.65 20.26 -15.30
N GLY A 107 6.31 19.60 -14.35
CA GLY A 107 6.36 20.01 -12.96
C GLY A 107 5.62 19.09 -12.00
N VAL A 108 5.78 19.39 -10.71
CA VAL A 108 5.26 18.56 -9.60
C VAL A 108 3.74 18.63 -9.52
N GLU A 109 3.16 19.79 -9.86
CA GLU A 109 1.71 20.04 -9.79
C GLU A 109 0.90 19.07 -10.67
N CYS A 110 1.48 18.54 -11.76
CA CYS A 110 0.85 17.56 -12.65
C CYS A 110 0.45 16.27 -11.93
N TYR A 111 1.23 15.83 -10.95
CA TYR A 111 1.03 14.56 -10.25
C TYR A 111 0.73 14.72 -8.75
N LYS A 112 0.90 15.92 -8.19
CA LYS A 112 0.74 16.21 -6.76
C LYS A 112 -0.59 15.72 -6.20
N LEU A 113 -1.71 16.09 -6.83
CA LEU A 113 -3.03 15.66 -6.37
C LEU A 113 -3.22 14.15 -6.50
N ALA A 114 -2.67 13.52 -7.54
CA ALA A 114 -2.75 12.07 -7.71
C ALA A 114 -1.99 11.34 -6.59
N PHE A 115 -0.77 11.78 -6.27
CA PHE A 115 0.00 11.22 -5.16
C PHE A 115 -0.64 11.49 -3.79
N LEU A 116 -1.35 12.60 -3.60
CA LEU A 116 -2.14 12.83 -2.39
C LEU A 116 -3.31 11.83 -2.27
N ILE A 117 -4.01 11.54 -3.36
CA ILE A 117 -5.07 10.53 -3.37
C ILE A 117 -4.49 9.14 -3.06
N ILE A 118 -3.36 8.78 -3.67
CA ILE A 118 -2.66 7.51 -3.41
C ILE A 118 -2.22 7.42 -1.94
N THR A 119 -1.73 8.53 -1.37
CA THR A 119 -1.38 8.62 0.06
C THR A 119 -2.62 8.40 0.93
N ALA A 120 -3.77 8.99 0.59
CA ALA A 120 -5.01 8.77 1.32
C ALA A 120 -5.47 7.30 1.25
N THR A 121 -5.41 6.67 0.06
CA THR A 121 -5.74 5.25 -0.10
C THR A 121 -4.82 4.34 0.72
N THR A 122 -3.51 4.65 0.77
CA THR A 122 -2.55 3.88 1.58
C THR A 122 -2.74 4.08 3.08
N LEU A 123 -3.14 5.28 3.52
CA LEU A 123 -3.53 5.52 4.91
C LEU A 123 -4.76 4.71 5.31
N VAL A 124 -5.76 4.57 4.44
CA VAL A 124 -6.91 3.67 4.70
C VAL A 124 -6.42 2.24 4.91
N GLY A 125 -5.51 1.75 4.06
CA GLY A 125 -4.86 0.45 4.25
C GLY A 125 -4.13 0.34 5.60
N PHE A 126 -3.41 1.39 6.01
CA PHE A 126 -2.74 1.46 7.30
C PHE A 126 -3.73 1.36 8.47
N PHE A 127 -4.85 2.06 8.42
CA PHE A 127 -5.88 2.00 9.46
C PHE A 127 -6.52 0.61 9.55
N VAL A 128 -6.89 0.01 8.42
CA VAL A 128 -7.43 -1.36 8.37
C VAL A 128 -6.44 -2.35 8.95
N SER A 129 -5.16 -2.25 8.55
CA SER A 129 -4.09 -3.10 9.07
C SER A 129 -3.88 -2.89 10.57
N SER A 130 -3.94 -1.64 11.05
CA SER A 130 -3.80 -1.32 12.48
C SER A 130 -4.95 -1.90 13.31
N ILE A 131 -6.19 -1.81 12.82
CA ILE A 131 -7.36 -2.43 13.45
C ILE A 131 -7.16 -3.95 13.52
N LEU A 132 -6.69 -4.57 12.45
CA LEU A 132 -6.41 -6.01 12.41
C LEU A 132 -5.34 -6.40 13.45
N VAL A 133 -4.25 -5.63 13.58
CA VAL A 133 -3.20 -5.84 14.58
C VAL A 133 -3.74 -5.71 16.00
N ILE A 134 -4.58 -4.72 16.27
CA ILE A 134 -5.19 -4.55 17.60
C ILE A 134 -6.10 -5.75 17.93
N ARG A 135 -6.90 -6.22 16.95
CA ARG A 135 -7.78 -7.38 17.12
C ARG A 135 -6.98 -8.68 17.35
N THR A 136 -5.93 -8.91 16.56
CA THR A 136 -5.06 -10.08 16.73
C THR A 136 -4.27 -10.03 18.03
N ARG A 137 -3.78 -8.86 18.47
CA ARG A 137 -3.15 -8.72 19.79
C ARG A 137 -4.10 -9.06 20.92
N LYS A 138 -5.37 -8.62 20.87
CA LYS A 138 -6.36 -9.00 21.91
C LYS A 138 -6.57 -10.51 21.95
N PHE A 139 -6.69 -11.15 20.79
CA PHE A 139 -6.83 -12.60 20.67
C PHE A 139 -5.60 -13.35 21.20
N TYR A 140 -4.40 -12.95 20.77
CA TYR A 140 -3.14 -13.56 21.23
C TYR A 140 -2.89 -13.32 22.72
N LYS A 141 -3.27 -12.16 23.26
CA LYS A 141 -3.16 -11.89 24.69
C LYS A 141 -4.01 -12.88 25.48
N GLY A 142 -5.26 -13.14 25.05
CA GLY A 142 -6.13 -14.15 25.67
C GLY A 142 -5.57 -15.58 25.60
N ILE A 143 -4.89 -15.94 24.51
CA ILE A 143 -4.21 -17.24 24.38
C ILE A 143 -2.99 -17.32 25.29
N TYR A 144 -2.20 -16.24 25.42
CA TYR A 144 -1.03 -16.22 26.30
C TYR A 144 -1.42 -16.34 27.77
N THR A 145 -2.49 -15.64 28.21
CA THR A 145 -2.99 -15.79 29.58
C THR A 145 -3.48 -17.21 29.83
N ARG A 146 -4.28 -17.76 28.91
CA ARG A 146 -4.81 -19.13 29.02
C ARG A 146 -3.71 -20.21 28.95
N SER A 147 -2.67 -20.00 28.15
CA SER A 147 -1.51 -20.89 28.06
C SER A 147 -0.61 -20.78 29.29
N SER A 148 -0.53 -19.61 29.93
CA SER A 148 0.16 -19.44 31.21
C SER A 148 -0.61 -20.13 32.33
N GLU A 149 -1.93 -19.98 32.39
CA GLU A 149 -2.79 -20.68 33.35
C GLU A 149 -2.73 -22.21 33.18
N SER A 150 -2.77 -22.72 31.95
CA SER A 150 -2.67 -24.16 31.70
C SER A 150 -1.28 -24.72 32.04
N LYS A 151 -0.20 -23.96 31.86
CA LYS A 151 1.15 -24.34 32.32
C LYS A 151 1.24 -24.36 33.85
N ILE A 152 0.60 -23.41 34.54
CA ILE A 152 0.56 -23.37 36.01
C ILE A 152 -0.23 -24.57 36.55
N LEU A 153 -1.39 -24.90 35.99
CA LEU A 153 -2.20 -26.05 36.41
C LEU A 153 -1.47 -27.38 36.21
N GLN A 154 -0.79 -27.58 35.08
CA GLN A 154 0.04 -28.78 34.86
C GLN A 154 1.25 -28.87 35.82
N GLN A 155 1.71 -27.75 36.37
CA GLN A 155 2.79 -27.75 37.34
C GLN A 155 2.28 -28.04 38.75
N VAL A 156 1.07 -27.61 39.10
CA VAL A 156 0.39 -27.95 40.37
C VAL A 156 0.04 -29.43 40.43
N GLU A 157 -0.51 -30.01 39.35
CA GLU A 157 -0.86 -31.44 39.26
C GLU A 157 0.35 -32.39 39.32
N LYS A 158 1.57 -31.88 39.10
CA LYS A 158 2.83 -32.65 39.29
C LYS A 158 3.40 -32.56 40.71
N LEU A 159 2.84 -31.70 41.55
CA LEU A 159 3.30 -31.45 42.92
C LEU A 159 2.41 -32.11 43.99
N GLU A 160 1.20 -32.53 43.61
CA GLU A 160 0.33 -33.45 44.39
C GLU A 160 0.64 -34.92 44.07
#